data_AF-A0A6J4WX53-F1
#
_entry.id   AF-A0A6J4WX53-F1
#
_cell.length_a   1.000
_cell.length_b   1.000
_cell.length_c   1.000
_cell.angle_alpha   90.00
_cell.angle_beta   90.00
_cell.angle_gamma   90.00
#
_symmetry.space_group_name_H-M   'P 1'
#
loop_
_entity.id
_entity.type
_entity.pdbx_description
1 polymer ?
#
loop_
_entity_poly.entity_id
_entity_poly.type
_entity_poly.pdbx_seq_one_letter_code
_entity_poly.pdbx_strand_id
1 'polypeptide(L)' 'MSALEEKIFEKMKEYTLASFATIAEDNKPWTRYVVVKADEQYRIEYYMMNMPKPEIWEGEGLAQK' A
#
# COMPACT_ATOMS: atom_id res chain seq x y z
N MET A 1 -1.82 2.65 19.72
CA MET A 1 -2.34 1.58 18.85
C MET A 1 -3.66 1.11 19.41
N SER A 2 -4.74 1.33 18.66
CA SER A 2 -6.05 0.77 18.98
C SER A 2 -6.07 -0.73 18.68
N ALA A 3 -6.96 -1.47 19.36
CA ALA A 3 -7.14 -2.91 19.12
C ALA A 3 -7.55 -3.24 17.66
N LEU A 4 -8.12 -2.27 16.94
CA LEU A 4 -8.50 -2.44 15.54
C LEU A 4 -7.27 -2.37 14.62
N GLU A 5 -6.37 -1.41 14.84
CA GLU A 5 -5.15 -1.27 14.03
C GLU A 5 -4.27 -2.51 14.11
N GLU A 6 -4.09 -3.05 15.32
CA GLU A 6 -3.35 -4.29 15.55
C GLU A 6 -3.98 -5.48 14.81
N LYS A 7 -5.31 -5.59 14.84
CA LYS A 7 -6.03 -6.65 14.12
C LYS A 7 -5.92 -6.52 12.59
N ILE A 8 -5.89 -5.28 12.07
CA ILE A 8 -5.68 -5.01 10.64
C ILE A 8 -4.25 -5.41 10.25
N PHE A 9 -3.26 -4.99 11.04
CA PHE A 9 -1.87 -5.36 10.82
C PHE A 9 -1.65 -6.86 10.85
N GLU A 10 -2.16 -7.55 11.87
CA GLU A 10 -2.08 -9.02 11.99
C GLU A 10 -2.66 -9.76 10.77
N LYS A 11 -3.68 -9.19 10.11
CA LYS A 11 -4.30 -9.78 8.92
C LYS A 11 -3.52 -9.50 7.63
N MET A 12 -2.72 -8.44 7.59
CA MET A 12 -2.00 -7.98 6.41
C MET A 12 -0.48 -8.16 6.49
N LYS A 13 0.06 -8.57 7.66
CA LYS A 13 1.50 -8.83 7.86
C LYS A 13 2.03 -9.99 7.02
N GLU A 14 1.16 -10.94 6.70
CA GLU A 14 1.44 -12.04 5.78
C GLU A 14 0.88 -11.71 4.39
N TYR A 15 1.46 -12.36 3.36
CA TYR A 15 0.97 -12.19 2.00
C TYR A 15 -0.51 -12.59 1.89
N THR A 16 -1.34 -11.64 1.50
CA THR A 16 -2.78 -11.84 1.38
C THR A 16 -3.30 -11.29 0.06
N LEU A 17 -4.37 -11.91 -0.45
CA LEU A 17 -5.03 -11.46 -1.66
C LEU A 17 -5.91 -10.24 -1.32
N ALA A 18 -5.73 -9.16 -2.07
CA ALA A 18 -6.49 -7.93 -1.92
C ALA A 18 -6.99 -7.42 -3.28
N SER A 19 -7.99 -6.56 -3.23
CA SER A 19 -8.50 -5.81 -4.39
C SER A 19 -7.96 -4.39 -4.32
N PHE A 20 -7.20 -3.97 -5.33
CA PHE A 20 -6.69 -2.60 -5.44
C PHE A 20 -7.57 -1.79 -6.39
N ALA A 21 -8.31 -0.84 -5.82
CA ALA A 21 -9.20 0.04 -6.56
C ALA A 21 -8.53 1.40 -6.83
N THR A 22 -8.58 1.84 -8.07
CA THR A 22 -8.02 3.11 -8.57
C THR A 22 -9.03 3.82 -9.45
N ILE A 23 -8.86 5.11 -9.68
CA ILE A 23 -9.62 5.85 -10.67
C ILE A 23 -8.72 6.01 -11.90
N ALA A 24 -9.20 5.57 -13.07
CA ALA A 24 -8.49 5.75 -14.32
C ALA A 24 -8.58 7.21 -14.81
N GLU A 25 -7.75 7.59 -15.78
CA GLU A 25 -7.73 8.95 -16.35
C GLU A 25 -9.08 9.39 -16.93
N ASP A 26 -9.89 8.43 -17.39
CA ASP A 26 -11.25 8.64 -17.88
C ASP A 26 -12.32 8.70 -16.76
N ASN A 27 -11.89 8.84 -15.50
CA ASN A 27 -12.72 8.84 -14.29
C ASN A 27 -13.50 7.54 -14.03
N LYS A 28 -13.18 6.44 -14.71
CA LYS A 28 -13.82 5.15 -14.43
C LYS A 28 -13.12 4.40 -13.29
N PRO A 29 -13.88 3.73 -12.41
CA PRO A 29 -13.29 2.92 -11.35
C PRO A 29 -12.60 1.66 -11.93
N TRP A 30 -11.29 1.64 -11.77
CA TRP A 30 -10.33 0.54 -11.94
C TRP A 30 -10.30 -0.45 -10.76
N THR A 31 -10.55 -1.75 -10.88
CA THR A 31 -10.15 -2.70 -9.80
C THR A 31 -9.37 -3.90 -10.32
N ARG A 32 -8.35 -4.33 -9.58
CA ARG A 32 -7.56 -5.52 -9.90
C ARG A 32 -7.18 -6.29 -8.63
N TYR A 33 -7.01 -7.60 -8.77
CA TYR A 33 -6.48 -8.43 -7.69
C TYR A 33 -4.97 -8.29 -7.59
N VAL A 34 -4.47 -8.09 -6.38
CA VAL A 34 -3.05 -7.97 -6.04
C VAL A 34 -2.73 -8.81 -4.81
N VAL A 35 -1.48 -9.25 -4.68
CA VAL A 35 -0.96 -9.81 -3.44
C VAL A 35 -0.26 -8.70 -2.69
N VAL A 36 -0.66 -8.47 -1.43
CA VAL A 36 -0.15 -7.39 -0.59
C VAL A 36 0.52 -7.92 0.67
N LYS A 37 1.43 -7.12 1.23
CA LYS A 37 2.01 -7.29 2.56
C LYS A 37 2.12 -5.93 3.26
N ALA A 38 1.78 -5.85 4.54
CA ALA A 38 1.97 -4.66 5.36
C ALA A 38 3.26 -4.76 6.18
N ASP A 39 3.98 -3.64 6.31
CA ASP A 39 5.12 -3.50 7.22
C ASP A 39 4.71 -2.93 8.60
N GLU A 40 5.65 -2.92 9.55
CA GLU A 40 5.44 -2.40 10.92
C GLU A 40 5.13 -0.89 10.96
N GLN A 41 5.37 -0.18 9.85
CA GLN A 41 5.06 1.24 9.66
C GLN A 41 3.70 1.45 8.97
N TYR A 42 2.88 0.40 8.85
CA TYR A 42 1.57 0.40 8.18
C TYR A 42 1.63 0.75 6.68
N ARG A 43 2.78 0.52 6.03
CA ARG A 43 2.92 0.65 4.57
C ARG A 43 2.49 -0.65 3.91
N ILE A 44 1.59 -0.55 2.94
CA ILE A 44 1.11 -1.69 2.16
C ILE A 44 1.94 -1.78 0.88
N GLU A 45 2.72 -2.85 0.74
CA GLU A 45 3.48 -3.16 -0.45
C GLU A 45 2.73 -4.19 -1.30
N TYR A 46 2.73 -4.01 -2.61
CA TYR A 46 2.30 -5.03 -3.57
C TYR A 46 3.29 -5.11 -4.72
N TYR A 47 3.50 -6.31 -5.24
CA TYR A 47 4.50 -6.57 -6.27
C TYR A 47 3.81 -6.82 -7.61
N MET A 48 4.17 -6.05 -8.64
CA MET A 48 3.86 -6.36 -10.03
C MET A 48 5.06 -7.03 -10.69
N MET A 49 4.82 -7.95 -11.61
CA MET A 49 5.87 -8.63 -12.38
C MET A 49 6.68 -7.56 -13.15
N ASN A 50 8.01 -7.55 -12.97
CA ASN A 50 8.97 -6.62 -13.58
C ASN A 50 8.91 -5.15 -13.11
N MET A 51 8.33 -4.84 -11.94
CA MET A 51 8.47 -3.50 -11.37
C MET A 51 9.76 -3.39 -10.53
N PRO A 52 10.61 -2.37 -10.77
CA PRO A 52 11.68 -2.05 -9.83
C PRO A 52 11.08 -1.70 -8.46
N LYS A 53 11.82 -1.98 -7.39
CA LYS A 53 11.42 -1.56 -6.04
C LYS A 53 11.16 -0.04 -6.07
N PRO A 54 10.01 0.44 -5.56
CA PRO A 54 9.71 1.87 -5.59
C PRO A 54 10.78 2.65 -4.86
N GLU A 55 11.15 3.80 -5.42
CA GLU A 55 12.01 4.77 -4.75
C GLU A 55 11.29 5.32 -3.52
N ILE A 56 11.83 5.06 -2.33
CA ILE A 56 11.31 5.58 -1.08
C ILE A 56 11.85 7.00 -0.93
N TRP A 57 10.98 7.99 -1.14
CA TRP A 57 11.29 9.39 -0.89
C TRP A 57 11.12 9.68 0.60
N GLU A 58 12.22 9.68 1.36
CA GLU A 58 12.21 10.20 2.73
C GLU A 58 12.11 11.72 2.64
N GLY A 59 10.95 12.26 3.04
CA GLY A 59 10.64 13.67 2.92
C GLY A 59 11.47 14.54 3.87
N GLU A 60 12.74 14.78 3.55
CA GLU A 60 13.48 15.93 4.07
C GLU A 60 13.18 17.15 3.19
N GLY A 61 12.11 17.90 3.50
CA GLY A 61 11.92 19.21 2.84
C GLY A 61 10.54 19.85 2.74
N LEU A 62 9.50 19.39 3.46
CA LEU A 62 8.19 20.09 3.46
C LEU A 62 7.95 20.96 4.71
N ALA A 63 9.01 21.41 5.37
CA ALA A 63 8.93 22.53 6.32
C ALA A 63 9.69 23.74 5.77
N GLN A 64 8.98 24.86 5.69
CA GLN A 64 9.42 26.21 5.29
C GLN A 64 9.34 26.54 3.80
N LYS A 65 8.16 27.03 3.39
CA LYS A 65 8.04 28.36 2.77
C LYS A 65 6.70 28.99 3.13
#